data_AF-A0A5C7AXB4-F1
#
_entry.id   AF-A0A5C7AXB4-F1
#
_cell.length_a   1.000
_cell.length_b   1.000
_cell.length_c   1.000
_cell.angle_alpha   90.00
_cell.angle_beta   90.00
_cell.angle_gamma   90.00
#
_symmetry.space_group_name_H-M   'P 1'
#
loop_
_entity.id
_entity.type
_entity.pdbx_description
1 polymer ?
#
loop_
_entity_poly.entity_id
_entity_poly.type
_entity_poly.pdbx_seq_one_letter_code
_entity_poly.pdbx_strand_id
1 'polypeptide(L)' 'MKQLTLILFLISVALIATGFLTNLEYSQKLIGFGVVILFLGVFPLFSYYRWKDKDVKDYMLTKENLDKMRESQDDKKY' A
#
# COMPACT_ATOMS: atom_id res chain seq x y z
N MET A 1 -4.56 2.72 -12.02
CA MET A 1 -4.68 2.54 -10.56
C MET A 1 -3.69 3.38 -9.76
N LYS A 2 -2.40 3.43 -10.11
CA LYS A 2 -1.39 4.26 -9.39
C LYS A 2 -1.86 5.70 -9.12
N GLN A 3 -2.40 6.39 -10.13
CA GLN A 3 -2.92 7.76 -10.00
C GLN A 3 -4.17 7.83 -9.12
N LEU A 4 -5.08 6.85 -9.23
CA LEU A 4 -6.30 6.79 -8.43
C LEU A 4 -6.00 6.60 -6.94
N THR A 5 -5.10 5.66 -6.61
CA THR A 5 -4.64 5.43 -5.23
C THR A 5 -3.97 6.68 -4.66
N LEU A 6 -3.18 7.38 -5.47
CA LEU A 6 -2.50 8.61 -5.07
C LEU A 6 -3.49 9.76 -4.80
N ILE A 7 -4.49 9.95 -5.65
CA ILE A 7 -5.55 10.94 -5.42
C ILE A 7 -6.32 10.63 -4.14
N LEU A 8 -6.70 9.36 -3.93
CA LEU A 8 -7.44 8.95 -2.75
C LEU A 8 -6.63 9.14 -1.45
N PHE A 9 -5.32 8.88 -1.52
CA PHE A 9 -4.38 9.16 -0.44
C PHE A 9 -4.30 10.66 -0.13
N LEU A 10 -4.15 11.51 -1.15
CA LEU A 10 -4.12 12.96 -0.97
C LEU A 10 -5.41 13.50 -0.35
N ILE A 11 -6.58 12.99 -0.78
CA ILE A 11 -7.88 13.36 -0.20
C ILE A 11 -7.94 12.97 1.28
N SER A 12 -7.50 11.76 1.63
CA SER A 12 -7.46 11.30 3.02
C SER A 12 -6.54 12.19 3.88
N VAL A 13 -5.33 12.50 3.40
CA VAL A 13 -4.39 13.38 4.10
C VAL A 13 -4.97 14.79 4.25
N ALA A 14 -5.60 15.32 3.20
CA ALA A 14 -6.23 16.63 3.24
C ALA A 14 -7.39 16.69 4.25
N LEU A 15 -8.22 15.65 4.35
CA LEU A 15 -9.30 15.56 5.33
C LEU A 15 -8.77 15.55 6.77
N ILE A 16 -7.74 14.74 7.03
CA ILE A 16 -7.10 14.65 8.35
C ILE A 16 -6.46 16.00 8.71
N ALA A 17 -5.68 16.58 7.80
CA ALA A 17 -5.03 17.87 8.01
C ALA A 17 -6.05 18.98 8.25
N THR A 18 -7.11 19.05 7.45
CA THR A 18 -8.18 20.04 7.61
C THR A 18 -8.87 19.87 8.97
N GLY A 19 -9.16 18.63 9.38
CA GLY A 19 -9.74 18.36 10.69
C GLY A 19 -8.86 18.78 11.88
N PHE A 20 -7.53 18.73 11.75
CA PHE A 20 -6.62 19.23 12.78
C PHE A 20 -6.39 20.75 12.74
N LEU A 21 -6.43 21.35 11.56
CA LEU A 21 -6.18 22.78 11.36
C LEU A 21 -7.41 23.65 11.61
N THR A 22 -8.61 23.07 11.61
CA THR A 22 -9.87 23.79 11.78
C THR A 22 -10.54 23.44 13.12
N ASN A 23 -11.09 24.45 13.80
CA ASN A 23 -11.88 24.30 15.03
C ASN A 23 -13.39 24.29 14.71
N LEU A 24 -13.81 23.40 13.81
CA LEU A 24 -15.21 23.20 13.46
C LEU A 24 -15.82 22.12 14.36
N GLU A 25 -17.12 22.17 14.64
CA GLU A 25 -17.81 21.13 15.42
C GLU A 25 -17.69 19.72 14.80
N TYR A 26 -17.46 19.65 13.49
CA TYR A 26 -17.32 18.40 12.74
C TYR A 26 -15.86 18.01 12.44
N SER A 27 -14.87 18.70 13.02
CA SER A 27 -13.45 18.41 12.80
C SER A 27 -13.06 16.97 13.11
N GLN A 28 -13.58 16.39 14.21
CA GLN A 28 -13.34 14.98 14.54
C GLN A 28 -13.94 14.02 13.52
N LYS A 29 -15.09 14.37 12.92
CA LYS A 29 -15.70 13.56 11.85
C LYS A 29 -14.84 13.58 10.58
N LEU A 30 -14.26 14.73 10.23
CA LEU A 30 -13.33 14.83 9.09
C LEU A 30 -12.11 13.94 9.26
N ILE A 31 -11.52 13.95 10.46
CA ILE A 31 -10.40 13.05 10.79
C ILE A 31 -10.85 11.59 10.66
N GLY A 32 -11.99 11.22 11.26
CA GLY A 32 -12.54 9.88 11.18
C GLY A 32 -12.76 9.41 9.74
N PHE A 33 -13.39 10.23 8.90
CA PHE A 33 -13.58 9.91 7.48
C PHE A 33 -12.26 9.79 6.72
N GLY A 34 -11.30 10.68 6.99
CA GLY A 34 -9.96 10.60 6.40
C GLY A 34 -9.25 9.28 6.75
N VAL A 35 -9.33 8.84 8.00
CA VAL A 35 -8.77 7.57 8.47
C VAL A 35 -9.49 6.38 7.82
N VAL A 36 -10.83 6.40 7.74
CA VAL A 36 -11.61 5.33 7.10
C VAL A 36 -11.27 5.20 5.61
N ILE A 37 -11.17 6.32 4.90
CA ILE A 37 -10.76 6.33 3.49
C ILE A 37 -9.33 5.78 3.33
N LEU A 38 -8.42 6.11 4.25
CA LEU A 38 -7.05 5.58 4.23
C LEU A 38 -7.04 4.06 4.40
N PHE A 39 -7.70 3.56 5.44
CA PHE A 39 -7.63 2.16 5.85
C PHE A 39 -8.48 1.22 5.01
N LEU A 40 -9.69 1.63 4.64
CA LEU A 40 -10.60 0.77 3.88
C LEU A 40 -10.55 1.06 2.37
N GLY A 41 -10.07 2.23 1.96
CA GLY A 41 -9.95 2.61 0.55
C GLY A 41 -8.51 2.48 0.05
N VAL A 42 -7.62 3.35 0.54
CA VAL A 42 -6.26 3.50 -0.02
C VAL A 42 -5.44 2.22 0.16
N PHE A 43 -5.38 1.65 1.35
CA PHE A 43 -4.55 0.48 1.63
C PHE A 43 -4.97 -0.77 0.81
N PRO A 44 -6.26 -1.19 0.81
CA PRO A 44 -6.67 -2.34 0.01
C PRO A 44 -6.45 -2.12 -1.48
N LEU A 45 -6.75 -0.92 -1.98
CA LEU A 45 -6.57 -0.59 -3.40
C LEU A 45 -5.09 -0.58 -3.80
N PHE A 46 -4.23 -0.03 -2.95
CA PHE A 46 -2.78 -0.04 -3.13
C PHE A 46 -2.24 -1.47 -3.15
N SER A 47 -2.58 -2.27 -2.14
CA SER A 47 -2.13 -3.65 -2.00
C SER A 47 -2.57 -4.49 -3.20
N TYR A 48 -3.84 -4.39 -3.58
CA TYR A 48 -4.38 -5.10 -4.75
C TYR A 48 -3.62 -4.73 -6.03
N TYR A 49 -3.45 -3.43 -6.30
CA TYR A 49 -2.75 -3.00 -7.50
C TYR A 49 -1.28 -3.43 -7.51
N ARG A 50 -0.61 -3.42 -6.35
CA ARG A 50 0.82 -3.77 -6.26
C ARG A 50 1.05 -5.28 -6.37
N TRP A 51 0.09 -6.09 -5.94
CA TRP A 51 0.16 -7.55 -5.97
C TRP A 51 -0.48 -8.19 -7.21
N LYS A 52 -1.18 -7.41 -8.06
CA LYS A 52 -1.90 -7.93 -9.23
C LYS A 52 -1.04 -8.84 -10.14
N ASP A 53 0.23 -8.49 -10.34
CA ASP A 53 1.12 -9.18 -11.29
C ASP A 53 2.21 -10.02 -10.59
N LYS A 54 2.04 -10.35 -9.30
CA LYS A 54 3.00 -11.13 -8.51
C LYS A 54 2.42 -12.50 -8.16
N ASP A 55 3.12 -13.58 -8.50
CA ASP A 55 2.78 -14.91 -7.99
C ASP A 55 3.31 -15.05 -6.56
N VAL A 56 2.43 -15.45 -5.64
CA VAL A 56 2.78 -15.72 -4.23
C VAL A 56 3.82 -16.82 -4.13
N LYS A 57 3.78 -17.79 -5.05
CA LYS A 57 4.69 -18.95 -5.07
C LYS A 57 6.13 -18.54 -5.21
N ASP A 58 6.42 -17.48 -5.96
CA ASP A 58 7.78 -16.97 -6.16
C ASP A 58 8.40 -16.41 -4.87
N TYR A 59 7.58 -16.12 -3.85
CA TYR A 59 8.02 -15.60 -2.56
C TYR A 59 8.00 -16.65 -1.44
N MET A 60 7.58 -17.88 -1.73
CA MET A 60 7.58 -18.96 -0.72
C MET A 60 8.99 -19.57 -0.57
N LEU A 61 9.37 -19.89 0.67
CA LEU A 61 10.61 -20.59 1.02
C LEU A 61 10.50 -22.09 0.70
N THR A 62 10.30 -22.42 -0.57
CA THR A 62 10.35 -23.79 -1.08
C THR A 62 11.79 -24.17 -1.43
N LYS A 63 12.09 -25.47 -1.46
CA LYS A 63 13.40 -25.96 -1.94
C LYS A 63 13.73 -25.40 -3.32
N GLU A 64 12.78 -25.46 -4.26
CA GLU A 64 12.97 -24.97 -5.62
C GLU A 64 13.35 -23.48 -5.67
N ASN A 65 12.69 -22.63 -4.88
CA ASN A 65 13.02 -21.20 -4.85
C ASN A 65 14.37 -20.94 -4.16
N LEU A 66 14.70 -21.69 -3.10
CA LEU A 66 16.00 -21.60 -2.44
C LEU A 66 17.15 -22.04 -3.37
N ASP A 67 16.94 -23.10 -4.14
CA ASP A 67 17.92 -23.60 -5.10
C ASP A 67 18.11 -22.61 -6.25
N LYS A 68 17.02 -22.07 -6.83
CA LYS A 68 17.09 -20.95 -7.81
C LYS A 68 17.85 -19.74 -7.28
N MET A 69 17.64 -19.37 -6.01
CA MET A 69 18.38 -18.26 -5.39
C MET A 69 19.88 -18.56 -5.33
N ARG A 70 20.27 -19.78 -4.93
CA ARG A 70 21.68 -20.20 -4.84
C ARG A 70 22.36 -20.20 -6.21
N GLU A 71 21.73 -20.81 -7.21
CA GLU A 71 22.23 -20.84 -8.60
C GLU A 71 22.44 -19.41 -9.13
N SER A 72 21.48 -18.50 -8.90
CA SER A 72 21.61 -17.10 -9.31
C SER A 72 22.75 -16.33 -8.62
N GLN A 73 23.21 -16.78 -7.46
CA GLN A 73 24.36 -16.19 -6.76
C GLN A 73 25.68 -16.75 -7.30
N ASP A 74 25.71 -18.04 -7.64
CA ASP A 74 26.88 -18.70 -8.21
C ASP A 74 27.16 -18.19 -9.64
N ASP A 75 26.13 -17.97 -10.46
CA ASP A 75 26.24 -17.38 -11.81
C ASP A 75 26.74 -15.93 -11.82
N LYS A 76 26.52 -15.17 -10.73
CA LYS A 76 26.99 -13.77 -10.61
C LYS A 76 28.42 -13.65 -10.09
N LYS A 77 29.03 -14.78 -9.71
CA LYS A 77 30.37 -14.83 -9.11
C LYS A 77 31.46 -15.10 -10.16
N TYR A 78 31.07 -15.38 -11.40
CA TYR A 78 31.94 -15.59 -12.57
C TYR A 78 31.51 -14.67 -13.72
#